data_AF-A0A9R1Q2W0-F1
#
_entry.id   AF-A0A9R1Q2W0-F1
#
_cell.length_a   1.000
_cell.length_b   1.000
_cell.length_c   1.000
_cell.angle_alpha   90.00
_cell.angle_beta   90.00
_cell.angle_gamma   90.00
#
_symmetry.space_group_name_H-M   'P 1'
#
loop_
_entity.id
_entity.type
_entity.pdbx_description
1 polymer ?
#
loop_
_entity_poly.entity_id
_entity_poly.type
_entity_poly.pdbx_seq_one_letter_code
_entity_poly.pdbx_strand_id
1 'polypeptide(L)'
;MSLQLSNNNNLSTHLVAWRAPDDPSTSDYSLGGDSSLQILVWNRTRPYWRRAALDGVLVFAMYQSKSGPIMSQTIVNRGGEFYLTYTVSDGSASMRMVLHYTGMVKFLAWNSSSLSWDVFFERPGSSCDRYASCGPFGYCDATQAVATCKCLDGFEPVSLDFSLGCQRKKELNCGQGDSFITLLNMKTPDKFLYIRNRSFDKCAAECSRNCSCTAYAYANLSNLGMTVDQSRCLVWMGELVDTEKRGDGLGETLYLRIPSSSVSKKTGALKIALPVMASLLVLVCICLVWICKSRG
;
A
#
# COMPACT_ATOMS: atom_id res chain seq x y z
N MET A 1 6.47 -24.05 0.28
CA MET A 1 7.69 -23.22 0.39
C MET A 1 7.47 -22.19 1.49
N SER A 2 8.50 -21.80 2.25
CA SER A 2 8.41 -20.72 3.25
C SER A 2 9.54 -19.71 3.05
N LEU A 3 9.21 -18.42 3.02
CA LEU A 3 10.14 -17.29 2.94
C LEU A 3 10.13 -16.53 4.27
N GLN A 4 11.28 -16.34 4.88
CA GLN A 4 11.40 -15.56 6.12
C GLN A 4 11.27 -14.06 5.82
N LEU A 5 10.41 -13.37 6.57
CA LEU A 5 10.09 -11.94 6.44
C LEU A 5 10.75 -11.05 7.49
N SER A 6 11.25 -11.62 8.59
CA SER A 6 11.93 -10.89 9.64
C SER A 6 12.95 -11.80 10.30
N ASN A 7 14.18 -11.32 10.43
CA ASN A 7 15.24 -11.92 11.24
C ASN A 7 15.87 -10.80 12.08
N ASN A 8 16.34 -11.09 13.30
CA ASN A 8 16.90 -10.15 14.29
C ASN A 8 18.02 -9.25 13.72
N ASN A 9 17.63 -8.22 12.96
CA ASN A 9 18.44 -7.21 12.25
C ASN A 9 19.26 -7.66 11.03
N ASN A 10 19.07 -8.89 10.51
CA ASN A 10 19.77 -9.36 9.31
C ASN A 10 18.82 -9.52 8.11
N LEU A 11 19.26 -9.07 6.93
CA LEU A 11 18.60 -9.42 5.67
C LEU A 11 18.62 -10.93 5.48
N SER A 12 17.47 -11.51 5.15
CA SER A 12 17.36 -12.94 4.83
C SER A 12 17.19 -13.09 3.32
N THR A 13 18.30 -13.34 2.60
CA THR A 13 18.29 -13.59 1.15
C THR A 13 17.85 -15.03 0.89
N HIS A 14 16.77 -15.21 0.12
CA HIS A 14 16.16 -16.51 -0.15
C HIS A 14 16.43 -17.02 -1.55
N LEU A 15 16.42 -16.13 -2.54
CA LEU A 15 16.63 -16.48 -3.95
C LEU A 15 17.60 -15.50 -4.59
N VAL A 16 18.46 -16.02 -5.47
CA VAL A 16 19.29 -15.22 -6.35
C VAL A 16 19.01 -15.67 -7.77
N ALA A 17 18.74 -14.72 -8.66
CA ALA A 17 18.41 -15.05 -10.04
C ALA A 17 19.66 -15.51 -10.79
N TRP A 18 19.42 -16.34 -11.80
CA TRP A 18 20.41 -16.69 -12.81
C TRP A 18 20.82 -15.45 -13.60
N ARG A 19 22.04 -15.45 -14.14
CA ARG A 19 22.57 -14.35 -14.94
C ARG A 19 21.86 -14.23 -16.29
N ALA A 20 21.56 -15.36 -16.91
CA ALA A 20 20.88 -15.43 -18.20
C ALA A 20 20.01 -16.71 -18.27
N PRO A 21 19.14 -16.86 -19.29
CA PRO A 21 18.33 -18.09 -19.46
C PRO A 21 19.15 -19.39 -19.46
N ASP A 22 20.36 -19.33 -20.00
CA ASP A 22 21.30 -20.43 -20.22
C ASP A 22 22.54 -20.37 -19.32
N ASP A 23 22.65 -19.35 -18.46
CA ASP A 23 23.76 -19.16 -17.51
C ASP A 23 23.24 -19.18 -16.06
N PRO A 24 23.39 -20.30 -15.33
CA PRO A 24 22.95 -20.44 -13.95
C PRO A 24 23.84 -19.73 -12.94
N SER A 25 24.90 -19.03 -13.38
CA SER A 25 25.73 -18.23 -12.49
C SER A 25 24.93 -17.10 -11.84
N THR A 26 25.45 -16.60 -10.72
CA THR A 26 24.82 -15.57 -9.91
C THR A 26 24.69 -14.25 -10.69
N SER A 27 23.47 -13.69 -10.68
CA SER A 27 23.17 -12.36 -11.20
C SER A 27 23.19 -11.28 -10.11
N ASP A 28 22.90 -10.05 -10.53
CA ASP A 28 22.72 -8.90 -9.66
C ASP A 28 21.35 -8.89 -8.94
N TYR A 29 20.40 -9.75 -9.31
CA TYR A 29 19.06 -9.76 -8.73
C TYR A 29 18.91 -10.77 -7.60
N SER A 30 18.45 -10.31 -6.44
CA SER A 30 18.16 -11.15 -5.28
C SER A 30 16.79 -10.84 -4.68
N LEU A 31 16.17 -11.85 -4.07
CA LEU A 31 14.89 -11.73 -3.36
C LEU A 31 15.05 -12.20 -1.93
N GLY A 32 14.44 -11.46 -1.01
CA GLY A 32 14.58 -11.71 0.42
C GLY A 32 13.60 -10.91 1.26
N GLY A 33 13.60 -11.21 2.55
CA GLY A 33 12.91 -10.42 3.57
C GLY A 33 13.81 -9.31 4.11
N ASP A 34 13.26 -8.14 4.38
CA ASP A 34 13.91 -7.14 5.22
C ASP A 34 13.62 -7.39 6.72
N SER A 35 14.19 -6.60 7.62
CA SER A 35 13.89 -6.70 9.06
C SER A 35 12.48 -6.18 9.42
N SER A 36 11.71 -5.71 8.44
CA SER A 36 10.52 -4.87 8.60
C SER A 36 9.24 -5.54 8.10
N LEU A 37 9.18 -6.88 8.00
CA LEU A 37 7.99 -7.63 7.53
C LEU A 37 7.67 -7.45 6.03
N GLN A 38 8.68 -7.13 5.21
CA GLN A 38 8.49 -6.91 3.78
C GLN A 38 9.34 -7.88 2.95
N ILE A 39 8.86 -8.17 1.73
CA ILE A 39 9.67 -8.86 0.71
C ILE A 39 10.11 -7.81 -0.31
N LEU A 40 11.39 -7.86 -0.65
CA LEU A 40 11.96 -7.02 -1.69
C LEU A 40 12.70 -7.88 -2.71
N VAL A 41 12.76 -7.34 -3.91
CA VAL A 41 13.79 -7.69 -4.90
C VAL A 41 14.79 -6.56 -4.92
N TRP A 42 16.07 -6.88 -4.84
CA TRP A 42 17.16 -5.94 -5.04
C TRP A 42 17.82 -6.15 -6.39
N ASN A 43 18.28 -5.07 -6.99
CA ASN A 43 19.31 -5.06 -8.02
C ASN A 43 20.60 -4.57 -7.34
N ARG A 44 21.53 -5.50 -7.09
CA ARG A 44 22.68 -5.32 -6.20
C ARG A 44 22.22 -4.87 -4.82
N THR A 45 22.46 -3.61 -4.49
CA THR A 45 22.09 -3.00 -3.20
C THR A 45 20.85 -2.11 -3.29
N ARG A 46 20.32 -1.86 -4.50
CA ARG A 46 19.19 -0.96 -4.72
C ARG A 46 17.88 -1.75 -4.77
N PRO A 47 16.85 -1.36 -4.00
CA PRO A 47 15.53 -1.95 -4.16
C PRO A 47 15.02 -1.79 -5.59
N TYR A 48 14.50 -2.88 -6.17
CA TYR A 48 13.96 -2.94 -7.52
C TYR A 48 12.44 -3.12 -7.52
N TRP A 49 11.94 -3.95 -6.62
CA TRP A 49 10.51 -4.15 -6.37
C TRP A 49 10.29 -4.41 -4.88
N ARG A 50 9.16 -3.98 -4.34
CA ARG A 50 8.79 -4.20 -2.94
C ARG A 50 7.34 -4.62 -2.84
N ARG A 51 7.08 -5.70 -2.09
CA ARG A 51 5.74 -6.10 -1.68
C ARG A 51 5.24 -5.16 -0.57
N ALA A 52 3.92 -4.89 -0.53
CA ALA A 52 3.34 -4.25 0.65
C ALA A 52 3.77 -4.96 1.94
N ALA A 53 3.95 -4.17 3.01
CA ALA A 53 4.13 -4.73 4.34
C ALA A 53 2.95 -5.67 4.65
N LEU A 54 3.25 -6.67 5.49
CA LEU A 54 2.27 -7.60 6.00
C LEU A 54 0.98 -6.89 6.44
N ASP A 55 -0.13 -7.13 5.75
CA ASP A 55 -1.46 -6.73 6.20
C ASP A 55 -2.01 -7.82 7.14
N GLY A 56 -3.01 -7.50 7.97
CA GLY A 56 -3.59 -8.45 8.92
C GLY A 56 -4.33 -9.64 8.27
N VAL A 57 -4.20 -9.84 6.96
CA VAL A 57 -4.86 -10.87 6.16
C VAL A 57 -4.09 -12.17 6.23
N LEU A 58 -4.64 -13.14 6.96
CA LEU A 58 -4.03 -14.45 7.24
C LEU A 58 -3.68 -15.27 6.00
N VAL A 59 -4.64 -15.35 5.07
CA VAL A 59 -4.58 -16.21 3.88
C VAL A 59 -5.01 -15.39 2.68
N PHE A 60 -4.18 -15.41 1.64
CA PHE A 60 -4.47 -14.81 0.35
C PHE A 60 -4.44 -15.88 -0.73
N ALA A 61 -5.55 -16.06 -1.44
CA ALA A 61 -5.62 -16.96 -2.57
C ALA A 61 -4.95 -16.32 -3.79
N MET A 62 -3.81 -16.86 -4.20
CA MET A 62 -3.04 -16.32 -5.34
C MET A 62 -3.50 -16.87 -6.68
N TYR A 63 -3.97 -18.12 -6.70
CA TYR A 63 -4.47 -18.77 -7.89
C TYR A 63 -5.71 -19.57 -7.53
N GLN A 64 -6.81 -19.34 -8.25
CA GLN A 64 -8.12 -19.89 -7.93
C GLN A 64 -8.69 -20.68 -9.12
N SER A 65 -9.32 -21.81 -8.82
CA SER A 65 -10.18 -22.53 -9.74
C SER A 65 -11.64 -22.24 -9.41
N LYS A 66 -12.57 -22.82 -10.21
CA LYS A 66 -14.00 -22.80 -9.89
C LYS A 66 -14.35 -23.54 -8.58
N SER A 67 -13.49 -24.46 -8.12
CA SER A 67 -13.73 -25.29 -6.93
C SER A 67 -13.03 -24.78 -5.66
N GLY A 68 -12.25 -23.70 -5.74
CA GLY A 68 -11.56 -23.11 -4.60
C GLY A 68 -10.14 -22.63 -4.91
N PRO A 69 -9.38 -22.22 -3.87
CA PRO A 69 -7.99 -21.80 -4.04
C PRO A 69 -7.11 -23.00 -4.43
N ILE A 70 -6.33 -22.85 -5.49
CA ILE A 70 -5.30 -23.82 -5.88
C ILE A 70 -3.99 -23.51 -5.17
N MET A 71 -3.55 -22.25 -5.20
CA MET A 71 -2.40 -21.79 -4.44
C MET A 71 -2.84 -20.73 -3.44
N SER A 72 -2.49 -20.95 -2.19
CA SER A 72 -2.71 -20.01 -1.10
C SER A 72 -1.37 -19.57 -0.51
N GLN A 73 -1.35 -18.32 -0.09
CA GLN A 73 -0.26 -17.70 0.62
C GLN A 73 -0.73 -17.43 2.05
N THR A 74 0.03 -17.93 3.02
CA THR A 74 -0.29 -17.84 4.45
C THR A 74 0.86 -17.18 5.19
N ILE A 75 0.53 -16.39 6.19
CA ILE A 75 1.51 -15.78 7.08
C ILE A 75 1.59 -16.60 8.35
N VAL A 76 2.81 -16.98 8.75
CA VAL A 76 3.05 -17.80 9.94
C VAL A 76 4.05 -17.11 10.83
N ASN A 77 3.73 -16.98 12.11
CA ASN A 77 4.68 -16.56 13.14
C ASN A 77 5.28 -17.81 13.80
N ARG A 78 6.61 -17.91 13.82
CA ARG A 78 7.35 -18.95 14.53
C ARG A 78 8.33 -18.28 15.49
N GLY A 79 8.01 -18.30 16.78
CA GLY A 79 8.93 -17.79 17.82
C GLY A 79 9.27 -16.30 17.70
N GLY A 80 8.37 -15.48 17.13
CA GLY A 80 8.59 -14.04 16.93
C GLY A 80 9.15 -13.67 15.55
N GLU A 81 9.42 -14.66 14.70
CA GLU A 81 9.80 -14.48 13.30
C GLU A 81 8.61 -14.73 12.38
N PHE A 82 8.42 -13.85 11.40
CA PHE A 82 7.36 -13.98 10.41
C PHE A 82 7.85 -14.70 9.16
N TYR A 83 7.02 -15.60 8.65
CA TYR A 83 7.25 -16.37 7.44
C TYR A 83 6.06 -16.24 6.51
N LEU A 84 6.35 -16.10 5.22
CA LEU A 84 5.38 -16.22 4.15
C LEU A 84 5.45 -17.63 3.58
N THR A 85 4.37 -18.39 3.75
CA THR A 85 4.30 -19.78 3.30
C THR A 85 3.34 -19.91 2.13
N TYR A 86 3.77 -20.63 1.10
CA TYR A 86 2.95 -20.98 -0.06
C TYR A 86 2.57 -22.46 0.01
N THR A 87 1.27 -22.72 -0.06
CA THR A 87 0.65 -24.05 -0.08
C THR A 87 -0.14 -24.23 -1.36
N VAL A 88 -0.12 -25.45 -1.88
CA VAL A 88 -0.82 -25.85 -3.10
C VAL A 88 -1.77 -27.00 -2.75
N SER A 89 -3.01 -26.94 -3.25
CA SER A 89 -4.04 -27.93 -2.98
C SER A 89 -3.70 -29.29 -3.57
N ASP A 90 -4.06 -30.37 -2.87
CA ASP A 90 -3.79 -31.74 -3.30
C ASP A 90 -4.37 -32.04 -4.69
N GLY A 91 -3.61 -32.78 -5.50
CA GLY A 91 -3.98 -33.12 -6.87
C GLY A 91 -3.84 -31.98 -7.90
N SER A 92 -3.41 -30.80 -7.49
CA SER A 92 -3.15 -29.69 -8.41
C SER A 92 -1.88 -29.93 -9.24
N ALA A 93 -1.78 -29.25 -10.38
CA ALA A 93 -0.55 -29.23 -11.17
C ALA A 93 0.64 -28.72 -10.34
N SER A 94 1.84 -29.18 -10.67
CA SER A 94 3.06 -28.67 -10.04
C SER A 94 3.17 -27.15 -10.22
N MET A 95 3.51 -26.44 -9.16
CA MET A 95 3.68 -24.99 -9.17
C MET A 95 5.02 -24.60 -8.58
N ARG A 96 5.60 -23.50 -9.08
CA ARG A 96 6.87 -22.97 -8.55
C ARG A 96 6.92 -21.45 -8.62
N MET A 97 7.68 -20.87 -7.69
CA MET A 97 8.07 -19.47 -7.70
C MET A 97 9.52 -19.38 -8.20
N VAL A 98 9.80 -18.43 -9.09
CA VAL A 98 11.14 -18.20 -9.67
C VAL A 98 11.45 -16.71 -9.62
N LEU A 99 12.68 -16.37 -9.23
CA LEU A 99 13.25 -15.05 -9.51
C LEU A 99 13.96 -15.11 -10.86
N HIS A 100 13.34 -14.51 -11.88
CA HIS A 100 13.80 -14.53 -13.25
C HIS A 100 15.03 -13.61 -13.43
N TYR A 101 15.90 -13.88 -14.42
CA TYR A 101 17.15 -13.13 -14.65
C TYR A 101 16.95 -11.62 -14.90
N THR A 102 15.74 -11.21 -15.27
CA THR A 102 15.34 -9.80 -15.41
C THR A 102 14.88 -9.13 -14.10
N GLY A 103 15.02 -9.82 -12.96
CA GLY A 103 14.56 -9.36 -11.64
C GLY A 103 13.07 -9.52 -11.39
N MET A 104 12.34 -10.23 -12.27
CA MET A 104 10.91 -10.47 -12.08
C MET A 104 10.65 -11.69 -11.19
N VAL A 105 9.80 -11.53 -10.19
CA VAL A 105 9.21 -12.65 -9.44
C VAL A 105 8.10 -13.23 -10.28
N LYS A 106 8.19 -14.50 -10.63
CA LYS A 106 7.16 -15.22 -11.40
C LYS A 106 6.65 -16.42 -10.62
N PHE A 107 5.34 -16.63 -10.64
CA PHE A 107 4.73 -17.89 -10.24
C PHE A 107 4.22 -18.61 -11.48
N LEU A 108 4.59 -19.88 -11.57
CA LEU A 108 4.33 -20.72 -12.72
C LEU A 108 3.57 -21.99 -12.31
N ALA A 109 2.68 -22.45 -13.19
CA ALA A 109 1.98 -23.72 -13.08
C ALA A 109 2.34 -24.62 -14.28
N TRP A 110 2.52 -25.91 -14.04
CA TRP A 110 2.81 -26.87 -15.11
C TRP A 110 1.53 -27.16 -15.91
N ASN A 111 1.60 -27.01 -17.23
CA ASN A 111 0.53 -27.36 -18.14
C ASN A 111 0.87 -28.65 -18.88
N SER A 112 0.16 -29.74 -18.55
CA SER A 112 0.38 -31.06 -19.15
C SER A 112 -0.04 -31.14 -20.62
N SER A 113 -0.90 -30.23 -21.09
CA SER A 113 -1.36 -30.22 -22.49
C SER A 113 -0.32 -29.60 -23.42
N SER A 114 0.33 -28.51 -22.98
CA SER A 114 1.40 -27.84 -23.75
C SER A 114 2.80 -28.32 -23.38
N LEU A 115 2.94 -29.17 -22.36
CA LEU A 115 4.21 -29.63 -21.79
C LEU A 115 5.14 -28.46 -21.43
N SER A 116 4.56 -27.39 -20.87
CA SER A 116 5.28 -26.15 -20.57
C SER A 116 4.83 -25.50 -19.27
N TRP A 117 5.61 -24.52 -18.80
CA TRP A 117 5.30 -23.75 -17.60
C TRP A 117 4.54 -22.47 -17.95
N ASP A 118 3.29 -22.38 -17.53
CA ASP A 118 2.45 -21.20 -17.72
C ASP A 118 2.65 -20.21 -16.57
N VAL A 119 2.90 -18.94 -16.88
CA VAL A 119 3.01 -17.86 -15.89
C VAL A 119 1.61 -17.38 -15.54
N PHE A 120 1.22 -17.49 -14.26
CA PHE A 120 -0.08 -16.99 -13.78
C PHE A 120 0.03 -15.74 -12.92
N PHE A 121 1.23 -15.40 -12.44
CA PHE A 121 1.49 -14.16 -11.71
C PHE A 121 2.94 -13.72 -11.95
N GLU A 122 3.14 -12.43 -12.19
CA GLU A 122 4.47 -11.83 -12.25
C GLU A 122 4.51 -10.40 -11.72
N ARG A 123 5.64 -10.03 -11.10
CA ARG A 123 5.94 -8.67 -10.63
C ARG A 123 7.44 -8.37 -10.80
N PRO A 124 7.86 -7.10 -11.00
CA PRO A 124 7.03 -5.92 -11.14
C PRO A 124 6.23 -5.92 -12.46
N GLY A 125 4.99 -5.46 -12.44
CA GLY A 125 4.17 -5.17 -13.63
C GLY A 125 4.47 -3.79 -14.24
N SER A 126 3.63 -3.36 -15.18
CA SER A 126 3.81 -2.10 -15.92
C SER A 126 3.12 -0.92 -15.24
N SER A 127 3.76 -0.31 -14.24
CA SER A 127 3.55 1.09 -13.81
C SER A 127 4.08 1.35 -12.39
N CYS A 128 3.31 1.00 -11.37
CA CYS A 128 3.56 1.38 -9.97
C CYS A 128 4.45 0.41 -9.20
N ASP A 129 4.69 -0.77 -9.75
CA ASP A 129 5.38 -1.84 -9.04
C ASP A 129 6.87 -1.60 -8.85
N ARG A 130 7.50 -0.89 -9.78
CA ARG A 130 8.93 -0.57 -9.65
C ARG A 130 9.11 0.26 -8.39
N TYR A 131 10.13 -0.08 -7.62
CA TYR A 131 10.41 0.61 -6.38
C TYR A 131 10.59 2.12 -6.63
N ALA A 132 9.90 2.93 -5.83
CA ALA A 132 9.93 4.39 -5.92
C ALA A 132 9.57 4.92 -7.33
N SER A 133 8.56 4.32 -7.96
CA SER A 133 8.02 4.78 -9.25
C SER A 133 7.59 6.27 -9.23
N CYS A 134 7.23 6.77 -8.05
CA CYS A 134 7.03 8.18 -7.78
C CYS A 134 8.01 8.63 -6.69
N GLY A 135 8.46 9.89 -6.77
CA GLY A 135 9.38 10.46 -5.81
C GLY A 135 8.80 10.64 -4.40
N PRO A 136 9.64 11.08 -3.43
CA PRO A 136 9.26 11.26 -2.04
C PRO A 136 7.98 12.09 -1.84
N PHE A 137 7.16 11.69 -0.87
CA PHE A 137 5.83 12.28 -0.58
C PHE A 137 4.83 12.28 -1.75
N GLY A 138 5.18 11.63 -2.86
CA GLY A 138 4.28 11.24 -3.92
C GLY A 138 3.78 9.81 -3.73
N TYR A 139 2.70 9.48 -4.43
CA TYR A 139 2.20 8.12 -4.56
C TYR A 139 1.83 7.83 -6.01
N CYS A 140 1.97 6.56 -6.40
CA CYS A 140 1.51 6.08 -7.69
C CYS A 140 0.02 5.71 -7.59
N ASP A 141 -0.83 6.36 -8.37
CA ASP A 141 -2.27 6.08 -8.41
C ASP A 141 -2.58 5.00 -9.45
N ALA A 142 -2.71 3.75 -8.99
CA ALA A 142 -3.05 2.59 -9.81
C ALA A 142 -4.56 2.34 -9.92
N THR A 143 -5.40 3.32 -9.52
CA THR A 143 -6.87 3.19 -9.64
C THR A 143 -7.39 3.46 -11.04
N GLN A 144 -6.57 4.06 -11.90
CA GLN A 144 -6.90 4.41 -13.28
C GLN A 144 -6.25 3.45 -14.27
N ALA A 145 -6.78 3.40 -15.49
CA ALA A 145 -6.21 2.58 -16.57
C ALA A 145 -4.74 2.95 -16.89
N VAL A 146 -4.41 4.24 -16.75
CA VAL A 146 -3.03 4.74 -16.83
C VAL A 146 -2.64 5.23 -15.44
N ALA A 147 -1.70 4.54 -14.82
CA ALA A 147 -1.18 4.93 -13.53
C ALA A 147 -0.41 6.25 -13.61
N THR A 148 -0.60 7.12 -12.63
CA THR A 148 0.03 8.44 -12.59
C THR A 148 0.56 8.77 -11.21
N CYS A 149 1.65 9.52 -11.15
CA CYS A 149 2.15 10.05 -9.89
C CYS A 149 1.33 11.24 -9.44
N LYS A 150 0.99 11.27 -8.16
CA LYS A 150 0.29 12.36 -7.49
C LYS A 150 0.98 12.67 -6.17
N CYS A 151 0.89 13.91 -5.72
CA CYS A 151 1.34 14.28 -4.38
C CYS A 151 0.31 13.85 -3.34
N LEU A 152 0.80 13.46 -2.17
CA LEU A 152 -0.05 13.25 -1.00
C LEU A 152 -0.80 14.54 -0.63
N ASP A 153 -1.97 14.39 -0.03
CA ASP A 153 -2.78 15.54 0.40
C ASP A 153 -1.99 16.44 1.37
N GLY A 154 -1.97 17.75 1.09
CA GLY A 154 -1.13 18.71 1.83
C GLY A 154 0.27 18.93 1.23
N PHE A 155 0.61 18.23 0.14
CA PHE A 155 1.86 18.39 -0.60
C PHE A 155 1.61 18.89 -2.03
N GLU A 156 2.66 19.42 -2.65
CA GLU A 156 2.70 19.89 -4.04
C GLU A 156 3.97 19.43 -4.74
N PRO A 157 3.95 19.25 -6.07
CA PRO A 157 5.11 18.74 -6.79
C PRO A 157 6.25 19.74 -6.74
N VAL A 158 7.47 19.26 -6.51
CA VAL A 158 8.69 20.09 -6.58
C VAL A 158 8.92 20.58 -8.01
N SER A 159 8.58 19.74 -9.00
CA SER A 159 8.65 20.07 -10.42
C SER A 159 7.66 19.24 -11.23
N LEU A 160 7.56 19.49 -12.55
CA LEU A 160 6.80 18.62 -13.46
C LEU A 160 7.37 17.19 -13.54
N ASP A 161 8.65 17.01 -13.20
CA ASP A 161 9.24 15.70 -12.97
C ASP A 161 8.90 15.18 -11.57
N PHE A 162 7.93 14.27 -11.52
CA PHE A 162 7.46 13.63 -10.28
C PHE A 162 8.51 12.67 -9.66
N SER A 163 9.63 12.38 -10.33
CA SER A 163 10.73 11.63 -9.73
C SER A 163 11.42 12.41 -8.61
N LEU A 164 11.40 13.76 -8.68
CA LEU A 164 11.86 14.65 -7.62
C LEU A 164 10.92 14.69 -6.41
N GLY A 165 9.71 14.14 -6.55
CA GLY A 165 8.73 14.05 -5.48
C GLY A 165 7.98 15.35 -5.21
N CYS A 166 7.50 15.46 -3.98
CA CYS A 166 6.60 16.50 -3.54
C CYS A 166 7.11 17.17 -2.26
N GLN A 167 6.89 18.47 -2.15
CA GLN A 167 7.18 19.23 -0.94
C GLN A 167 5.89 19.59 -0.21
N ARG A 168 5.99 19.82 1.10
CA ARG A 168 4.84 20.17 1.93
C ARG A 168 4.40 21.60 1.62
N LYS A 169 3.08 21.84 1.51
CA LYS A 169 2.53 23.18 1.24
C LYS A 169 2.61 24.13 2.42
N LYS A 170 2.61 23.59 3.64
CA LYS A 170 2.61 24.33 4.91
C LYS A 170 3.40 23.56 5.95
N GLU A 171 4.21 24.27 6.73
CA GLU A 171 4.97 23.70 7.83
C GLU A 171 4.06 23.10 8.92
N LEU A 172 4.56 22.05 9.57
CA LEU A 172 3.90 21.42 10.72
C LEU A 172 4.22 22.21 11.99
N ASN A 173 3.24 22.32 12.89
CA ASN A 173 3.44 22.92 14.21
C ASN A 173 3.22 21.84 15.26
N CYS A 174 4.31 21.13 15.57
CA CYS A 174 4.28 20.03 16.53
C CYS A 174 3.72 20.48 17.88
N GLY A 175 2.74 19.73 18.40
CA GLY A 175 2.15 19.96 19.72
C GLY A 175 0.99 20.95 19.75
N GLN A 176 0.75 21.74 18.70
CA GLN A 176 -0.43 22.62 18.60
C GLN A 176 -1.07 22.52 17.21
N GLY A 177 -2.15 21.75 17.12
CA GLY A 177 -2.96 21.71 15.91
C GLY A 177 -2.27 21.04 14.73
N ASP A 178 -1.61 19.91 14.94
CA ASP A 178 -1.43 18.94 13.87
C ASP A 178 -2.61 17.95 13.90
N SER A 179 -2.95 17.40 12.75
CA SER A 179 -4.02 16.42 12.60
C SER A 179 -3.62 15.34 11.63
N PHE A 180 -4.35 14.23 11.62
CA PHE A 180 -4.14 13.14 10.69
C PHE A 180 -5.29 13.09 9.70
N ILE A 181 -4.96 12.91 8.43
CA ILE A 181 -5.93 12.54 7.40
C ILE A 181 -5.79 11.08 7.04
N THR A 182 -6.92 10.48 6.73
CA THR A 182 -7.04 9.07 6.41
C THR A 182 -6.91 8.88 4.90
N LEU A 183 -5.88 8.18 4.46
CA LEU A 183 -5.69 7.74 3.08
C LEU A 183 -5.98 6.24 3.01
N LEU A 184 -7.03 5.87 2.28
CA LEU A 184 -7.49 4.48 2.14
C LEU A 184 -6.86 3.80 0.92
N ASN A 185 -6.83 2.46 0.95
CA ASN A 185 -6.37 1.60 -0.12
C ASN A 185 -4.92 1.87 -0.55
N MET A 186 -4.04 2.10 0.42
CA MET A 186 -2.64 2.41 0.17
C MET A 186 -1.75 1.16 0.31
N LYS A 187 -0.82 0.96 -0.62
CA LYS A 187 0.44 0.28 -0.32
C LYS A 187 1.21 1.23 0.60
N THR A 188 1.36 0.84 1.86
CA THR A 188 2.06 1.65 2.85
C THR A 188 3.51 1.94 2.41
N PRO A 189 4.05 3.14 2.71
CA PRO A 189 5.40 3.52 2.29
C PRO A 189 6.47 2.57 2.85
N ASP A 190 7.64 2.58 2.25
CA ASP A 190 8.81 1.87 2.76
C ASP A 190 9.44 2.59 3.99
N LYS A 191 10.44 1.98 4.64
CA LYS A 191 11.27 2.58 5.70
C LYS A 191 10.53 3.01 6.96
N PHE A 192 9.55 2.21 7.39
CA PHE A 192 8.88 2.44 8.67
C PHE A 192 9.66 1.87 9.86
N LEU A 193 9.31 2.39 11.03
CA LEU A 193 9.59 1.76 12.32
C LEU A 193 8.40 0.88 12.70
N TYR A 194 8.65 -0.41 12.89
CA TYR A 194 7.65 -1.34 13.42
C TYR A 194 7.69 -1.31 14.95
N ILE A 195 6.67 -0.70 15.57
CA ILE A 195 6.53 -0.61 17.02
C ILE A 195 5.61 -1.74 17.50
N ARG A 196 6.18 -2.67 18.26
CA ARG A 196 5.44 -3.84 18.76
C ARG A 196 4.50 -3.48 19.91
N ASN A 197 3.44 -4.26 20.09
CA ASN A 197 2.54 -4.20 21.24
C ASN A 197 1.95 -2.81 21.47
N ARG A 198 1.30 -2.27 20.43
CA ARG A 198 0.62 -0.98 20.47
C ARG A 198 -0.80 -1.16 19.97
N SER A 199 -1.78 -0.75 20.77
CA SER A 199 -3.14 -0.57 20.26
C SER A 199 -3.18 0.55 19.22
N PHE A 200 -4.29 0.65 18.49
CA PHE A 200 -4.51 1.73 17.53
C PHE A 200 -4.22 3.13 18.13
N ASP A 201 -4.81 3.44 19.28
CA ASP A 201 -4.62 4.76 19.93
C ASP A 201 -3.18 4.99 20.38
N LYS A 202 -2.51 3.94 20.87
CA LYS A 202 -1.11 4.06 21.27
C LYS A 202 -0.23 4.25 20.03
N CYS A 203 -0.53 3.59 18.91
CA CYS A 203 0.19 3.79 17.65
C CYS A 203 0.06 5.24 17.14
N ALA A 204 -1.16 5.78 17.17
CA ALA A 204 -1.40 7.18 16.85
C ALA A 204 -0.64 8.13 17.79
N ALA A 205 -0.58 7.80 19.09
CA ALA A 205 0.15 8.58 20.08
C ALA A 205 1.68 8.56 19.87
N GLU A 206 2.26 7.43 19.45
CA GLU A 206 3.70 7.33 19.11
C GLU A 206 4.07 8.35 18.02
N CYS A 207 3.24 8.46 16.99
CA CYS A 207 3.43 9.45 15.94
C CYS A 207 3.14 10.87 16.42
N SER A 208 2.02 11.08 17.12
CA SER A 208 1.58 12.41 17.56
C SER A 208 2.59 13.10 18.48
N ARG A 209 3.23 12.33 19.37
CA ARG A 209 4.20 12.85 20.36
C ARG A 209 5.58 13.12 19.76
N ASN A 210 5.90 12.55 18.60
CA ASN A 210 7.18 12.74 17.95
C ASN A 210 7.04 13.74 16.80
N CYS A 211 7.66 14.91 16.92
CA CYS A 211 7.57 15.97 15.91
C CYS A 211 8.13 15.58 14.53
N SER A 212 9.04 14.61 14.48
CA SER A 212 9.59 14.11 13.22
C SER A 212 8.65 13.12 12.53
N CYS A 213 7.61 12.64 13.22
CA CYS A 213 6.69 11.69 12.62
C CYS A 213 5.89 12.32 11.48
N THR A 214 5.88 11.68 10.32
CA THR A 214 5.17 12.11 9.11
C THR A 214 3.89 11.33 8.85
N ALA A 215 3.83 10.05 9.24
CA ALA A 215 2.64 9.21 9.11
C ALA A 215 2.68 8.01 10.06
N TYR A 216 1.52 7.37 10.24
CA TYR A 216 1.43 6.04 10.84
C TYR A 216 0.41 5.16 10.12
N ALA A 217 0.51 3.85 10.33
CA ALA A 217 -0.45 2.86 9.85
C ALA A 217 -0.63 1.80 10.93
N TYR A 218 -1.84 1.25 11.00
CA TYR A 218 -2.20 0.25 11.99
C TYR A 218 -2.94 -0.91 11.33
N ALA A 219 -2.55 -2.13 11.68
CA ALA A 219 -3.36 -3.31 11.41
C ALA A 219 -3.55 -4.12 12.70
N ASN A 220 -4.75 -4.64 12.90
CA ASN A 220 -4.99 -5.62 13.94
C ASN A 220 -4.57 -6.99 13.42
N LEU A 221 -3.64 -7.63 14.12
CA LEU A 221 -3.13 -8.96 13.80
C LEU A 221 -3.64 -10.04 14.77
N SER A 222 -4.61 -9.72 15.64
CA SER A 222 -5.17 -10.66 16.64
C SER A 222 -5.70 -11.95 16.02
N ASN A 223 -6.22 -11.86 14.80
CA ASN A 223 -6.74 -13.02 14.07
C ASN A 223 -5.64 -13.93 13.54
N LEU A 224 -4.36 -13.54 13.58
CA LEU A 224 -3.23 -14.37 13.13
C LEU A 224 -2.88 -15.52 14.13
N GLY A 225 -3.65 -15.72 15.20
CA GLY A 225 -3.39 -16.76 16.21
C GLY A 225 -2.09 -16.53 17.01
N MET A 226 -1.59 -15.30 17.03
CA MET A 226 -0.30 -14.94 17.61
C MET A 226 -0.40 -14.65 19.11
N THR A 227 0.60 -15.12 19.86
CA THR A 227 0.67 -15.01 21.32
C THR A 227 1.48 -13.81 21.82
N VAL A 228 2.28 -13.13 20.97
CA VAL A 228 3.29 -12.17 21.45
C VAL A 228 3.18 -10.74 20.87
N ASP A 229 2.48 -10.52 19.74
CA ASP A 229 2.14 -9.18 19.26
C ASP A 229 0.93 -9.21 18.32
N GLN A 230 -0.25 -8.87 18.84
CA GLN A 230 -1.51 -8.90 18.08
C GLN A 230 -1.76 -7.62 17.28
N SER A 231 -0.75 -6.77 17.14
CA SER A 231 -0.87 -5.47 16.50
C SER A 231 0.29 -5.22 15.55
N ARG A 232 0.04 -4.44 14.51
CA ARG A 232 1.08 -3.91 13.65
C ARG A 232 0.98 -2.41 13.63
N CYS A 233 1.83 -1.76 14.41
CA CYS A 233 1.97 -0.31 14.40
C CYS A 233 3.21 0.08 13.59
N LEU A 234 2.98 0.77 12.48
CA LEU A 234 4.04 1.29 11.61
C LEU A 234 4.07 2.81 11.73
N VAL A 235 5.26 3.37 11.95
CA VAL A 235 5.46 4.81 12.10
C VAL A 235 6.59 5.28 11.19
N TRP A 236 6.39 6.40 10.49
CA TRP A 236 7.40 7.02 9.62
C TRP A 236 7.91 8.31 10.22
N MET A 237 9.22 8.50 10.25
CA MET A 237 9.90 9.69 10.83
C MET A 237 10.56 10.60 9.78
N GLY A 238 10.24 10.40 8.50
CA GLY A 238 10.89 11.11 7.41
C GLY A 238 10.10 10.99 6.12
N GLU A 239 10.82 10.98 5.00
CA GLU A 239 10.23 10.87 3.67
C GLU A 239 9.39 9.61 3.49
N LEU A 240 8.22 9.78 2.89
CA LEU A 240 7.35 8.68 2.50
C LEU A 240 7.69 8.29 1.07
N VAL A 241 8.24 7.10 0.86
CA VAL A 241 8.70 6.62 -0.45
C VAL A 241 8.04 5.30 -0.82
N ASP A 242 7.98 5.03 -2.13
CA ASP A 242 7.37 3.81 -2.68
C ASP A 242 5.89 3.62 -2.25
N THR A 243 5.14 4.72 -2.22
CA THR A 243 3.72 4.72 -1.87
C THR A 243 2.87 4.48 -3.12
N GLU A 244 1.81 3.69 -3.01
CA GLU A 244 0.88 3.41 -4.11
C GLU A 244 -0.55 3.43 -3.60
N LYS A 245 -1.49 3.92 -4.42
CA LYS A 245 -2.92 3.77 -4.19
C LYS A 245 -3.46 2.66 -5.09
N ARG A 246 -4.04 1.63 -4.49
CA ARG A 246 -4.51 0.43 -5.20
C ARG A 246 -5.97 0.55 -5.62
N GLY A 247 -6.26 0.09 -6.84
CA GLY A 247 -7.63 -0.03 -7.37
C GLY A 247 -8.35 -1.31 -6.95
N ASP A 248 -7.64 -2.31 -6.44
CA ASP A 248 -8.18 -3.64 -6.10
C ASP A 248 -8.88 -3.71 -4.72
N GLY A 249 -8.83 -2.63 -3.94
CA GLY A 249 -9.38 -2.57 -2.58
C GLY A 249 -8.60 -3.35 -1.54
N LEU A 250 -7.42 -3.91 -1.89
CA LEU A 250 -6.53 -4.68 -1.01
C LEU A 250 -5.41 -3.80 -0.42
N GLY A 251 -5.63 -2.48 -0.37
CA GLY A 251 -4.69 -1.55 0.25
C GLY A 251 -5.05 -1.28 1.70
N GLU A 252 -4.10 -0.77 2.46
CA GLU A 252 -4.24 -0.44 3.87
C GLU A 252 -4.60 1.03 4.09
N THR A 253 -4.91 1.38 5.34
CA THR A 253 -5.11 2.76 5.75
C THR A 253 -3.80 3.39 6.21
N LEU A 254 -3.40 4.48 5.55
CA LEU A 254 -2.28 5.34 5.95
C LEU A 254 -2.83 6.62 6.59
N TYR A 255 -2.37 6.95 7.79
CA TYR A 255 -2.72 8.17 8.50
C TYR A 255 -1.60 9.18 8.32
N LEU A 256 -1.81 10.16 7.44
CA LEU A 256 -0.81 11.17 7.09
C LEU A 256 -0.93 12.38 8.02
N ARG A 257 0.18 12.80 8.61
CA ARG A 257 0.24 14.00 9.45
C ARG A 257 0.21 15.25 8.57
N ILE A 258 -0.73 16.13 8.88
CA ILE A 258 -0.92 17.42 8.22
C ILE A 258 -1.13 18.55 9.25
N PRO A 259 -0.87 19.80 8.89
CA PRO A 259 -1.25 20.94 9.74
C PRO A 259 -2.78 21.00 9.89
N SER A 260 -3.33 21.27 11.08
CA SER A 260 -4.79 21.36 11.30
C SER A 260 -5.45 22.41 10.41
N SER A 261 -4.73 23.48 10.03
CA SER A 261 -5.23 24.51 9.10
C SER A 261 -5.50 23.99 7.68
N SER A 262 -4.99 22.79 7.34
CA SER A 262 -5.18 22.13 6.05
C SER A 262 -6.27 21.06 6.06
N VAL A 263 -6.88 20.77 7.22
CA VAL A 263 -8.10 19.98 7.29
C VAL A 263 -9.22 20.80 6.66
N SER A 264 -9.42 20.64 5.35
CA SER A 264 -10.60 21.20 4.70
C SER A 264 -11.82 20.54 5.35
N LYS A 265 -12.57 21.29 6.17
CA LYS A 265 -13.95 20.95 6.46
C LYS A 265 -14.65 20.94 5.10
N LYS A 266 -14.78 19.77 4.47
CA LYS A 266 -15.64 19.61 3.29
C LYS A 266 -17.05 19.94 3.77
N THR A 267 -17.42 21.20 3.67
CA THR A 267 -18.73 21.71 4.03
C THR A 267 -19.73 21.15 3.03
N GLY A 268 -20.30 19.99 3.38
CA GLY A 268 -21.52 19.48 2.75
C GLY A 268 -22.67 20.50 2.77
N ALA A 269 -22.57 21.53 3.64
CA ALA A 269 -23.47 22.68 3.67
C ALA A 269 -23.53 23.44 2.35
N LEU A 270 -22.42 23.61 1.60
CA LEU A 270 -22.44 24.41 0.37
C LEU A 270 -23.18 23.69 -0.77
N LYS A 271 -23.11 22.35 -0.82
CA LYS A 271 -23.82 21.54 -1.83
C LYS A 271 -25.33 21.45 -1.59
N ILE A 272 -25.79 21.66 -0.36
CA ILE A 272 -27.21 21.64 -0.01
C ILE A 272 -27.81 23.06 -0.04
N ALA A 273 -27.05 24.08 0.38
CA ALA A 273 -27.55 25.45 0.44
C ALA A 273 -27.88 26.05 -0.94
N LEU A 274 -27.07 25.78 -1.97
CA LEU A 274 -27.29 26.29 -3.33
C LEU A 274 -28.63 25.83 -3.96
N PRO A 275 -28.97 24.53 -3.99
CA PRO A 275 -30.25 24.08 -4.55
C PRO A 275 -31.46 24.51 -3.71
N VAL A 276 -31.32 24.61 -2.37
CA VAL A 276 -32.40 25.06 -1.48
C VAL A 276 -32.70 26.55 -1.70
N MET A 277 -31.67 27.39 -1.81
CA MET A 277 -31.82 28.82 -2.09
C MET A 277 -32.44 29.07 -3.47
N ALA A 278 -32.02 28.31 -4.50
CA ALA A 278 -32.60 28.42 -5.83
C ALA A 278 -34.09 28.01 -5.85
N SER A 279 -34.45 26.94 -5.12
CA SER A 279 -35.84 26.48 -5.04
C SER A 279 -36.76 27.47 -4.32
N LEU A 280 -36.28 28.09 -3.24
CA LEU A 280 -37.02 29.14 -2.52
C LEU A 280 -37.26 30.38 -3.38
N LEU A 281 -36.27 30.81 -4.16
CA LEU A 281 -36.42 31.94 -5.08
C LEU A 281 -37.48 31.68 -6.15
N VAL A 282 -37.50 30.48 -6.74
CA VAL A 282 -38.50 30.09 -7.74
C VAL A 282 -39.93 30.11 -7.15
N LEU A 283 -40.10 29.60 -5.93
CA LEU A 283 -41.40 29.61 -5.25
C LEU A 283 -41.90 31.04 -4.98
N VAL A 284 -41.00 31.93 -4.54
CA VAL A 284 -41.35 33.34 -4.31
C VAL A 284 -41.77 34.03 -5.62
N CYS A 285 -41.04 33.78 -6.72
CA CYS A 285 -41.41 34.32 -8.03
C CYS A 285 -42.79 33.83 -8.49
N ILE A 286 -43.11 32.56 -8.29
CA ILE A 286 -44.43 32.00 -8.64
C ILE A 286 -45.53 32.67 -7.80
N CYS A 287 -45.32 32.81 -6.49
CA CYS A 287 -46.28 33.48 -5.60
C CYS A 287 -46.52 34.93 -6.01
N LEU A 288 -45.47 35.68 -6.35
CA LEU A 288 -45.59 37.07 -6.80
C LEU A 288 -46.39 37.18 -8.10
N VAL A 289 -46.14 36.31 -9.08
CA VAL A 289 -46.91 36.28 -10.34
C VAL A 289 -48.38 35.97 -10.09
N TRP A 290 -48.69 35.04 -9.17
CA TRP A 290 -50.06 34.73 -8.78
C TRP A 290 -50.76 35.91 -8.11
N ILE A 291 -50.09 36.61 -7.20
CA ILE A 291 -50.64 37.79 -6.52
C ILE A 291 -50.91 38.92 -7.51
N CYS A 292 -49.99 39.16 -8.45
CA CYS A 292 -50.15 40.15 -9.51
C CYS A 292 -51.33 39.81 -10.44
N LYS A 293 -51.52 38.51 -10.77
CA LYS A 293 -52.63 38.05 -11.61
C LYS A 293 -53.99 38.08 -10.91
N SER A 294 -54.03 37.96 -9.58
CA SER A 294 -55.28 38.07 -8.81
C SER A 294 -55.73 39.51 -8.54
N ARG A 295 -54.90 40.51 -8.85
CA ARG A 295 -55.13 41.93 -8.55
C ARG A 295 -55.37 42.80 -9.80
N GLY A 296 -55.34 42.22 -11.00
CA GLY A 296 -55.75 42.84 -12.26
C GLY A 296 -56.94 42.10 -12.84
#